data_AF-A0A6L8DK80-F1
#
_entry.id   AF-A0A6L8DK80-F1
#
_cell.length_a   1.000
_cell.length_b   1.000
_cell.length_c   1.000
_cell.angle_alpha   90.00
_cell.angle_beta   90.00
_cell.angle_gamma   90.00
#
_symmetry.space_group_name_H-M   'P 1'
#
loop_
_entity.id
_entity.type
_entity.pdbx_description
1 polymer ?
#
loop_
_entity_poly.entity_id
_entity_poly.type
_entity_poly.pdbx_seq_one_letter_code
_entity_poly.pdbx_strand_id
1 'polypeptide(L)'
;MNRCLGTARMASINRGSSRPRPRICSSIIRSCDETGTTTDSIFLKKRDSSMVRSVYWTHLVGARQFKVGRQLVIRMIRCVSRSAYDTARTGVPRLTRPRRNTKFSRACKAMKNGQFERLYSERTSRMHPFEDLQVPAGSVGIHWFGQSSFGLKHPDGTVIQVDPYYPRERPADRFVHARPPLDEGTLKTDFVLLTHNHGDHTCLESLERLAAACPDVRYVGPVESIDALKEAGLNVGYMTVVTAGDTAEMGSAKAHTVWAKPPAGLPEDGIAPPDVQHLGFVVEMGPVRVYISGDPVNTFADHEFLLAPVRDLRPQIGFLTNHPDEGEFPFFEGSARIADSLGLKTAVPAHYSCFVARDYDPREWAAHLPEGGPEPLIIPYNQSTVYSP
;
A
#
# COMPACT_ATOMS: atom_id res chain seq x y z
N MET A 1 -40.43 38.06 -10.13
CA MET A 1 -40.98 36.69 -10.07
C MET A 1 -39.81 35.76 -10.33
N ASN A 2 -39.29 34.90 -9.46
CA ASN A 2 -39.87 34.10 -8.38
C ASN A 2 -38.94 34.05 -7.15
N ARG A 3 -39.56 34.06 -5.96
CA ARG A 3 -38.95 33.64 -4.68
C ARG A 3 -39.08 32.11 -4.58
N CYS A 4 -38.05 31.43 -4.07
CA CYS A 4 -38.22 30.14 -3.41
C CYS A 4 -37.41 30.11 -2.12
N LEU A 5 -38.14 30.08 -1.01
CA LEU A 5 -37.68 29.84 0.36
C LEU A 5 -37.38 28.35 0.54
N GLY A 6 -36.25 28.02 1.17
CA GLY A 6 -35.92 26.68 1.64
C GLY A 6 -35.62 26.70 3.14
N THR A 7 -36.53 26.16 3.93
CA THR A 7 -36.50 26.05 5.39
C THR A 7 -35.69 24.83 5.83
N ALA A 8 -34.73 25.01 6.75
CA ALA A 8 -34.05 23.90 7.42
C ALA A 8 -34.68 23.66 8.80
N ARG A 9 -35.31 22.49 8.99
CA ARG A 9 -35.85 22.00 10.27
C ARG A 9 -34.72 21.70 11.25
N MET A 10 -34.78 22.26 12.46
CA MET A 10 -34.02 21.80 13.63
C MET A 10 -34.80 20.68 14.32
N ALA A 11 -34.20 19.49 14.44
CA ALA A 11 -34.64 18.48 15.39
C ALA A 11 -33.97 18.76 16.75
N SER A 12 -34.78 18.90 17.80
CA SER A 12 -34.31 19.03 19.18
C SER A 12 -34.14 17.64 19.80
N ILE A 13 -32.98 17.39 20.41
CA ILE A 13 -32.82 16.36 21.43
C ILE A 13 -32.26 17.07 22.66
N ASN A 14 -33.07 17.07 23.71
CA ASN A 14 -32.80 17.72 24.98
C ASN A 14 -32.20 16.68 25.93
N ARG A 15 -30.94 16.85 26.36
CA ARG A 15 -30.37 16.21 27.58
C ARG A 15 -29.38 17.17 28.25
N GLY A 16 -29.41 17.16 29.57
CA GLY A 16 -28.95 18.21 30.47
C GLY A 16 -27.45 18.51 30.51
N SER A 17 -27.19 19.79 30.81
CA SER A 17 -26.10 20.38 31.60
C SER A 17 -24.65 19.87 31.42
N SER A 18 -23.86 20.59 30.61
CA SER A 18 -22.58 21.21 31.04
C SER A 18 -22.05 22.18 29.95
N ARG A 19 -21.78 23.43 30.37
CA ARG A 19 -21.17 24.63 29.69
C ARG A 19 -21.06 24.68 28.14
N PRO A 20 -21.48 25.78 27.47
CA PRO A 20 -21.46 25.87 26.00
C PRO A 20 -20.04 26.05 25.46
N ARG A 21 -19.62 25.20 24.52
CA ARG A 21 -18.47 25.45 23.62
C ARG A 21 -18.88 26.50 22.58
N PRO A 22 -18.04 27.48 22.20
CA PRO A 22 -18.38 28.39 21.11
C PRO A 22 -18.44 27.60 19.80
N ARG A 23 -19.62 27.52 19.17
CA ARG A 23 -19.78 26.99 17.81
C ARG A 23 -19.35 28.07 16.82
N ILE A 24 -18.30 27.79 16.05
CA ILE A 24 -17.98 28.54 14.84
C ILE A 24 -18.95 28.06 13.77
N CYS A 25 -19.87 28.91 13.32
CA CYS A 25 -20.67 28.63 12.13
C CYS A 25 -19.85 29.01 10.90
N SER A 26 -19.60 28.05 10.03
CA SER A 26 -19.08 28.25 8.68
C SER A 26 -20.19 27.99 7.68
N SER A 27 -20.40 28.92 6.75
CA SER A 27 -21.29 28.76 5.61
C SER A 27 -20.46 28.83 4.33
N ILE A 28 -20.66 27.87 3.43
CA ILE A 28 -20.02 27.83 2.11
C ILE A 28 -21.06 28.31 1.11
N ILE A 29 -20.72 29.36 0.35
CA ILE A 29 -21.55 29.87 -0.74
C ILE A 29 -20.86 29.54 -2.05
N ARG A 30 -21.59 28.85 -2.94
CA ARG A 30 -21.17 28.55 -4.31
C ARG A 30 -21.69 29.62 -5.25
N SER A 31 -20.82 30.15 -6.11
CA SER A 31 -21.22 30.95 -7.26
C SER A 31 -20.51 30.45 -8.52
N CYS A 32 -21.24 30.34 -9.63
CA CYS A 32 -20.69 30.07 -10.96
C CYS A 32 -20.83 31.31 -11.83
N ASP A 33 -19.81 31.63 -12.62
CA ASP A 33 -19.93 32.64 -13.67
C ASP A 33 -20.28 32.02 -15.03
N GLU A 34 -20.56 32.87 -16.02
CA GLU A 34 -20.99 32.50 -17.37
C GLU A 34 -19.93 31.69 -18.16
N THR A 35 -18.70 31.61 -17.66
CA THR A 35 -17.63 30.79 -18.26
C THR A 35 -17.54 29.38 -17.68
N GLY A 36 -18.43 29.03 -16.74
CA GLY A 36 -18.44 27.73 -16.07
C GLY A 36 -17.46 27.64 -14.89
N THR A 37 -16.89 28.76 -14.44
CA THR A 37 -15.93 28.80 -13.35
C THR A 37 -16.65 28.80 -12.00
N THR A 38 -16.47 27.74 -11.20
CA THR A 38 -17.05 27.63 -9.85
C THR A 38 -16.15 28.28 -8.81
N THR A 39 -16.68 29.21 -8.00
CA THR A 39 -15.96 29.83 -6.88
C THR A 39 -16.67 29.52 -5.55
N ASP A 40 -15.94 29.00 -4.57
CA ASP A 40 -16.46 28.72 -3.22
C ASP A 40 -15.93 29.76 -2.21
N SER A 41 -16.84 30.49 -1.57
CA SER A 41 -16.51 31.46 -0.52
C SER A 41 -16.85 30.92 0.86
N ILE A 42 -15.87 30.91 1.79
CA ILE A 42 -16.08 30.47 3.18
C ILE A 42 -16.20 31.70 4.09
N PHE A 43 -17.36 31.87 4.71
CA PHE A 43 -17.58 32.89 5.72
C PHE A 43 -17.51 32.30 7.13
N LEU A 44 -16.65 32.87 7.97
CA LEU A 44 -16.54 32.53 9.39
C LEU A 44 -17.09 33.68 10.22
N LYS A 45 -18.24 33.46 10.89
CA LYS A 45 -18.84 34.48 11.77
C LYS A 45 -18.58 34.10 13.23
N LYS A 46 -17.87 34.96 13.96
CA LYS A 46 -17.75 34.87 15.43
C LYS A 46 -18.97 35.57 16.04
N ARG A 47 -19.67 34.92 16.99
CA ARG A 47 -21.02 35.35 17.40
C ARG A 47 -21.11 36.67 18.20
N ASP A 48 -19.98 37.32 18.54
CA ASP A 48 -19.97 38.54 19.36
C ASP A 48 -18.95 39.62 18.93
N SER A 49 -18.64 39.74 17.64
CA SER A 49 -17.87 40.91 17.16
C SER A 49 -18.26 41.26 15.73
N SER A 50 -18.49 42.55 15.48
CA SER A 50 -18.91 43.14 14.20
C SER A 50 -17.87 43.06 13.06
N MET A 51 -16.89 42.16 13.14
CA MET A 51 -15.79 42.08 12.18
C MET A 51 -15.91 40.80 11.33
N VAL A 52 -16.46 40.95 10.13
CA VAL A 52 -16.41 39.94 9.06
C VAL A 52 -15.06 40.09 8.35
N ARG A 53 -14.20 39.06 8.40
CA ARG A 53 -13.04 38.97 7.51
C ARG A 53 -13.39 38.00 6.39
N SER A 54 -13.49 38.52 5.17
CA SER A 54 -13.54 37.71 3.96
C SER A 54 -12.13 37.19 3.65
N VAL A 55 -12.03 35.90 3.32
CA VAL A 55 -10.82 35.30 2.73
C VAL A 55 -11.26 34.70 1.41
N TYR A 56 -10.85 35.34 0.30
CA TYR A 56 -11.10 34.82 -1.04
C TYR A 56 -10.08 33.73 -1.36
N TRP A 57 -10.56 32.58 -1.84
CA TRP A 57 -9.77 31.49 -2.39
C TRP A 57 -10.28 31.21 -3.81
N THR A 58 -9.38 31.22 -4.78
CA THR A 58 -9.68 30.81 -6.17
C THR A 58 -8.67 29.73 -6.55
N HIS A 59 -9.15 28.50 -6.76
CA HIS A 59 -8.39 27.46 -7.46
C HIS A 59 -9.32 26.60 -8.33
N LEU A 60 -8.93 26.48 -9.60
CA LEU A 60 -9.45 25.53 -10.59
C LEU A 60 -8.96 24.12 -10.26
N VAL A 61 -9.78 23.26 -9.63
CA VAL A 61 -9.40 21.84 -9.53
C VAL A 61 -10.59 20.87 -9.41
N GLY A 62 -10.50 19.76 -10.15
CA GLY A 62 -11.49 18.69 -10.23
C GLY A 62 -11.72 17.91 -8.93
N ALA A 63 -12.89 17.28 -8.83
CA ALA A 63 -13.56 16.85 -7.60
C ALA A 63 -12.82 15.86 -6.66
N ARG A 64 -11.71 15.21 -7.08
CA ARG A 64 -10.98 14.22 -6.24
C ARG A 64 -9.85 14.82 -5.39
N GLN A 65 -9.29 15.97 -5.75
CA GLN A 65 -8.24 16.64 -4.96
C GLN A 65 -8.78 17.34 -3.67
N PHE A 66 -10.10 17.34 -3.48
CA PHE A 66 -10.80 18.04 -2.41
C PHE A 66 -10.65 17.39 -1.02
N LYS A 67 -10.41 16.06 -0.93
CA LYS A 67 -10.36 15.34 0.36
C LYS A 67 -9.07 15.61 1.15
N VAL A 68 -7.92 15.71 0.46
CA VAL A 68 -6.60 15.89 1.08
C VAL A 68 -6.43 17.32 1.61
N GLY A 69 -6.86 18.33 0.85
CA GLY A 69 -6.84 19.73 1.29
C GLY A 69 -7.72 19.98 2.53
N ARG A 70 -8.85 19.29 2.64
CA ARG A 70 -9.80 19.41 3.76
C ARG A 70 -9.20 18.96 5.10
N GLN A 71 -8.41 17.88 5.12
CA GLN A 71 -7.74 17.43 6.35
C GLN A 71 -6.62 18.38 6.79
N LEU A 72 -5.89 18.96 5.84
CA LEU A 72 -4.79 19.88 6.11
C LEU A 72 -5.29 21.21 6.70
N VAL A 73 -6.40 21.74 6.17
CA VAL A 73 -7.07 22.95 6.68
C VAL A 73 -7.63 22.73 8.09
N ILE A 74 -8.21 21.55 8.36
CA ILE A 74 -8.70 21.20 9.71
C ILE A 74 -7.55 21.09 10.73
N ARG A 75 -6.40 20.53 10.33
CA ARG A 75 -5.18 20.48 11.17
C ARG A 75 -4.61 21.87 11.46
N MET A 76 -4.58 22.77 10.46
CA MET A 76 -4.16 24.17 10.67
C MET A 76 -5.08 24.92 11.62
N ILE A 77 -6.41 24.78 11.48
CA ILE A 77 -7.38 25.43 12.35
C ILE A 77 -7.25 24.95 13.80
N ARG A 78 -7.01 23.64 14.02
CA ARG A 78 -6.77 23.07 15.37
C ARG A 78 -5.47 23.59 16.01
N CYS A 79 -4.44 23.82 15.21
CA CYS A 79 -3.16 24.36 15.69
C CYS A 79 -3.29 25.82 16.17
N VAL A 80 -4.11 26.62 15.49
CA VAL A 80 -4.41 28.01 15.88
C VAL A 80 -5.20 28.07 17.20
N SER A 81 -6.08 27.11 17.46
CA SER A 81 -6.87 27.07 18.70
C SER A 81 -6.07 26.70 19.95
N ARG A 82 -5.03 25.86 19.89
CA ARG A 82 -4.23 25.49 21.09
C ARG A 82 -3.34 26.63 21.59
N SER A 83 -2.83 27.48 20.69
CA SER A 83 -1.97 28.62 21.08
C SER A 83 -2.72 29.74 21.80
N ALA A 84 -4.06 29.76 21.76
CA ALA A 84 -4.87 30.81 22.40
C ALA A 84 -5.32 30.45 23.83
N TYR A 85 -5.07 29.23 24.30
CA TYR A 85 -5.52 28.76 25.62
C TYR A 85 -4.50 28.95 26.76
N ASP A 86 -3.24 29.28 26.46
CA ASP A 86 -2.19 29.42 27.49
C ASP A 86 -2.06 30.81 28.13
N THR A 87 -2.91 31.77 27.78
CA THR A 87 -2.82 33.16 28.29
C THR A 87 -4.01 33.60 29.14
N ALA A 88 -4.79 32.68 29.72
CA ALA A 88 -5.93 33.01 30.59
C ALA A 88 -5.73 32.48 32.02
N ARG A 89 -4.62 32.84 32.67
CA ARG A 89 -4.41 32.69 34.11
C ARG A 89 -3.70 33.92 34.64
N THR A 90 -4.45 35.01 34.80
CA THR A 90 -4.21 36.16 35.70
C THR A 90 -5.16 37.29 35.29
N GLY A 91 -5.87 37.86 36.27
CA GLY A 91 -6.95 38.83 36.05
C GLY A 91 -6.47 40.26 35.77
N VAL A 92 -7.43 41.05 35.28
CA VAL A 92 -7.45 42.52 35.01
C VAL A 92 -6.92 42.96 33.62
N PRO A 93 -7.72 43.72 32.83
CA PRO A 93 -7.36 44.13 31.47
C PRO A 93 -6.57 45.44 31.44
N ARG A 94 -5.38 45.43 30.81
CA ARG A 94 -4.75 46.64 30.27
C ARG A 94 -4.72 46.56 28.74
N LEU A 95 -5.38 47.52 28.10
CA LEU A 95 -5.26 47.80 26.67
C LEU A 95 -3.81 48.12 26.34
N THR A 96 -3.10 47.16 25.75
CA THR A 96 -1.82 47.40 25.08
C THR A 96 -1.94 46.93 23.63
N ARG A 97 -1.52 47.80 22.70
CA ARG A 97 -1.54 47.58 21.24
C ARG A 97 -1.00 46.18 20.90
N PRO A 98 -1.61 45.43 19.96
CA PRO A 98 -1.15 44.09 19.65
C PRO A 98 0.27 44.16 19.05
N ARG A 99 1.23 43.53 19.72
CA ARG A 99 2.56 43.24 19.14
C ARG A 99 2.34 42.51 17.81
N ARG A 100 2.91 43.03 16.73
CA ARG A 100 2.96 42.37 15.42
C ARG A 100 3.52 40.96 15.62
N ASN A 101 2.65 39.95 15.48
CA ASN A 101 2.99 38.57 15.69
C ASN A 101 3.85 38.09 14.49
N THR A 102 5.17 38.10 14.66
CA THR A 102 6.17 37.85 13.60
C THR A 102 6.00 36.48 12.93
N LYS A 103 5.41 35.50 13.63
CA LYS A 103 5.05 34.17 13.09
C LYS A 103 4.00 34.23 11.97
N PHE A 104 3.00 35.12 12.08
CA PHE A 104 1.95 35.27 11.06
C PHE A 104 2.52 35.91 9.77
N SER A 105 3.47 36.84 9.92
CA SER A 105 4.15 37.45 8.77
C SER A 105 5.04 36.47 8.02
N ARG A 106 5.67 35.51 8.72
CA ARG A 106 6.51 34.46 8.12
C ARG A 106 5.69 33.43 7.35
N ALA A 107 4.56 32.97 7.90
CA ALA A 107 3.66 32.04 7.21
C ALA A 107 3.06 32.65 5.92
N CYS A 108 2.65 33.92 5.95
CA CYS A 108 2.19 34.62 4.75
C CYS A 108 3.32 34.92 3.75
N LYS A 109 4.58 35.10 4.20
CA LYS A 109 5.74 35.27 3.29
C LYS A 109 6.13 33.96 2.60
N ALA A 110 6.04 32.83 3.29
CA ALA A 110 6.29 31.50 2.73
C ALA A 110 5.30 31.15 1.60
N MET A 111 4.03 31.56 1.73
CA MET A 111 3.03 31.38 0.66
C MET A 111 3.25 32.29 -0.57
N LYS A 112 3.95 33.42 -0.43
CA LYS A 112 4.26 34.33 -1.56
C LYS A 112 5.52 33.95 -2.34
N ASN A 113 6.38 33.07 -1.81
CA ASN A 113 7.70 32.78 -2.36
C ASN A 113 7.82 31.38 -3.00
N GLY A 114 6.71 30.77 -3.42
CA GLY A 114 6.75 29.46 -4.09
C GLY A 114 7.22 28.29 -3.23
N GLN A 115 7.42 28.46 -1.91
CA GLN A 115 7.86 27.38 -1.02
C GLN A 115 6.82 26.27 -0.89
N PHE A 116 5.54 26.58 -1.07
CA PHE A 116 4.49 25.56 -1.06
C PHE A 116 4.53 24.72 -2.34
N GLU A 117 4.66 25.34 -3.52
CA GLU A 117 4.85 24.62 -4.78
C GLU A 117 6.13 23.80 -4.78
N ARG A 118 7.22 24.29 -4.16
CA ARG A 118 8.47 23.55 -3.99
C ARG A 118 8.32 22.35 -3.05
N LEU A 119 7.67 22.51 -1.90
CA LEU A 119 7.40 21.43 -0.94
C LEU A 119 6.38 20.42 -1.48
N TYR A 120 5.43 20.86 -2.31
CA TYR A 120 4.45 19.99 -2.96
C TYR A 120 5.12 19.22 -4.10
N SER A 121 5.94 19.89 -4.93
CA SER A 121 6.78 19.29 -5.97
C SER A 121 7.81 18.31 -5.41
N GLU A 122 8.43 18.60 -4.26
CA GLU A 122 9.36 17.70 -3.57
C GLU A 122 8.65 16.50 -2.92
N ARG A 123 7.35 16.61 -2.61
CA ARG A 123 6.53 15.47 -2.15
C ARG A 123 6.06 14.59 -3.30
N THR A 124 5.61 15.19 -4.40
CA THR A 124 5.23 14.44 -5.60
C THR A 124 6.45 13.83 -6.31
N SER A 125 7.64 14.41 -6.18
CA SER A 125 8.89 13.80 -6.68
C SER A 125 9.45 12.68 -5.79
N ARG A 126 8.77 12.35 -4.67
CA ARG A 126 9.17 11.29 -3.73
C ARG A 126 8.23 10.10 -3.73
N MET A 127 7.16 10.11 -4.52
CA MET A 127 6.26 8.95 -4.62
C MET A 127 6.80 7.98 -5.65
N HIS A 128 6.77 6.70 -5.30
CA HIS A 128 7.17 5.63 -6.19
C HIS A 128 6.21 5.57 -7.40
N PRO A 129 6.69 5.41 -8.65
CA PRO A 129 5.84 5.44 -9.84
C PRO A 129 4.68 4.44 -9.83
N PHE A 130 4.82 3.34 -9.08
CA PHE A 130 3.75 2.37 -8.89
C PHE A 130 2.51 2.95 -8.18
N GLU A 131 2.67 3.97 -7.34
CA GLU A 131 1.56 4.65 -6.67
C GLU A 131 0.69 5.44 -7.66
N ASP A 132 1.27 5.93 -8.75
CA ASP A 132 0.55 6.66 -9.80
C ASP A 132 0.07 5.76 -10.95
N LEU A 133 0.50 4.50 -11.00
CA LEU A 133 0.06 3.53 -12.01
C LEU A 133 -1.47 3.44 -12.04
N GLN A 134 -2.08 3.75 -13.18
CA GLN A 134 -3.52 3.61 -13.36
C GLN A 134 -3.87 2.15 -13.61
N VAL A 135 -4.68 1.56 -12.73
CA VAL A 135 -5.12 0.17 -12.84
C VAL A 135 -6.61 0.16 -13.20
N PRO A 136 -6.98 -0.25 -14.43
CA PRO A 136 -8.39 -0.35 -14.84
C PRO A 136 -9.15 -1.39 -14.01
N ALA A 137 -10.47 -1.24 -13.94
CA ALA A 137 -11.33 -2.27 -13.36
C ALA A 137 -11.19 -3.58 -14.18
N GLY A 138 -11.08 -4.71 -13.48
CA GLY A 138 -10.83 -6.00 -14.12
C GLY A 138 -9.35 -6.32 -14.36
N SER A 139 -8.44 -5.47 -13.88
CA SER A 139 -6.99 -5.63 -14.02
C SER A 139 -6.30 -5.58 -12.66
N VAL A 140 -5.03 -5.97 -12.62
CA VAL A 140 -4.14 -5.81 -11.47
C VAL A 140 -2.87 -5.07 -11.89
N GLY A 141 -2.47 -4.06 -11.10
CA GLY A 141 -1.15 -3.47 -11.24
C GLY A 141 -0.12 -4.36 -10.57
N ILE A 142 0.99 -4.62 -11.24
CA ILE A 142 2.08 -5.45 -10.73
C ILE A 142 3.36 -4.63 -10.78
N HIS A 143 4.16 -4.70 -9.72
CA HIS A 143 5.54 -4.23 -9.71
C HIS A 143 6.44 -5.36 -9.22
N TRP A 144 7.54 -5.62 -9.92
CA TRP A 144 8.51 -6.61 -9.48
C TRP A 144 9.78 -5.93 -8.99
N PHE A 145 10.10 -6.11 -7.72
CA PHE A 145 11.26 -5.49 -7.08
C PHE A 145 12.54 -6.35 -7.18
N GLY A 146 12.46 -7.53 -7.82
CA GLY A 146 13.50 -8.56 -7.77
C GLY A 146 13.18 -9.64 -6.74
N GLN A 147 13.91 -10.76 -6.78
CA GLN A 147 13.64 -11.93 -5.92
C GLN A 147 12.17 -12.37 -6.03
N SER A 148 11.57 -12.76 -4.91
CA SER A 148 10.14 -13.02 -4.74
C SER A 148 9.41 -11.82 -4.12
N SER A 149 9.96 -10.60 -4.29
CA SER A 149 9.37 -9.36 -3.78
C SER A 149 8.50 -8.68 -4.84
N PHE A 150 7.19 -8.56 -4.57
CA PHE A 150 6.22 -8.01 -5.51
C PHE A 150 5.36 -6.92 -4.88
N GLY A 151 4.91 -5.97 -5.70
CA GLY A 151 3.81 -5.06 -5.39
C GLY A 151 2.60 -5.43 -6.22
N LEU A 152 1.45 -5.64 -5.58
CA LEU A 152 0.15 -5.81 -6.23
C LEU A 152 -0.72 -4.60 -5.93
N LYS A 153 -1.32 -4.01 -6.96
CA LYS A 153 -2.17 -2.83 -6.84
C LYS A 153 -3.56 -3.13 -7.38
N HIS A 154 -4.54 -3.00 -6.49
CA HIS A 154 -5.95 -3.14 -6.82
C HIS A 154 -6.46 -1.87 -7.53
N PRO A 155 -7.48 -1.95 -8.41
CA PRO A 155 -8.06 -0.79 -9.10
C PRO A 155 -8.57 0.34 -8.19
N ASP A 156 -8.87 0.04 -6.93
CA ASP A 156 -9.30 1.04 -5.93
C ASP A 156 -8.13 1.82 -5.29
N GLY A 157 -6.88 1.44 -5.58
CA GLY A 157 -5.66 2.03 -5.04
C GLY A 157 -5.10 1.34 -3.79
N THR A 158 -5.64 0.19 -3.39
CA THR A 158 -5.02 -0.67 -2.37
C THR A 158 -3.71 -1.26 -2.91
N VAL A 159 -2.63 -1.19 -2.12
CA VAL A 159 -1.30 -1.72 -2.46
C VAL A 159 -0.92 -2.80 -1.44
N ILE A 160 -0.59 -3.97 -1.95
CA ILE A 160 -0.12 -5.14 -1.22
C ILE A 160 1.34 -5.37 -1.61
N GLN A 161 2.24 -5.46 -0.65
CA GLN A 161 3.58 -5.99 -0.90
C GLN A 161 3.65 -7.47 -0.51
N VAL A 162 4.40 -8.24 -1.26
CA VAL A 162 4.67 -9.65 -1.01
C VAL A 162 6.16 -9.76 -0.73
N ASP A 163 6.53 -10.41 0.38
CA ASP A 163 7.90 -10.71 0.77
C ASP A 163 8.88 -9.54 0.53
N PRO A 164 8.64 -8.35 1.11
CA PRO A 164 9.47 -7.18 0.84
C PRO A 164 10.91 -7.37 1.34
N TYR A 165 11.87 -7.49 0.41
CA TYR A 165 13.28 -7.72 0.70
C TYR A 165 14.19 -6.61 0.13
N TYR A 166 14.46 -5.60 0.96
CA TYR A 166 15.17 -4.38 0.58
C TYR A 166 16.34 -4.05 1.54
N PRO A 167 17.27 -4.99 1.80
CA PRO A 167 18.42 -4.71 2.68
C PRO A 167 19.23 -3.53 2.14
N ARG A 168 19.71 -2.66 3.03
CA ARG A 168 20.50 -1.48 2.62
C ARG A 168 21.92 -1.84 2.21
N GLU A 169 22.55 -2.77 2.91
CA GLU A 169 23.88 -3.26 2.59
C GLU A 169 23.80 -4.34 1.51
N ARG A 170 24.37 -4.03 0.34
CA ARG A 170 24.30 -4.90 -0.85
C ARG A 170 25.67 -5.04 -1.50
N PRO A 171 26.60 -5.82 -0.90
CA PRO A 171 27.92 -6.03 -1.48
C PRO A 171 27.81 -6.82 -2.80
N ALA A 172 28.70 -6.50 -3.74
CA ALA A 172 28.60 -6.96 -5.14
C ALA A 172 28.91 -8.46 -5.34
N ASP A 173 29.52 -9.11 -4.35
CA ASP A 173 29.72 -10.57 -4.33
C ASP A 173 28.44 -11.33 -3.97
N ARG A 174 27.49 -10.67 -3.29
CA ARG A 174 26.20 -11.25 -2.91
C ARG A 174 25.05 -10.80 -3.79
N PHE A 175 25.02 -9.53 -4.20
CA PHE A 175 23.86 -8.93 -4.88
C PHE A 175 24.15 -8.49 -6.30
N VAL A 176 23.21 -8.79 -7.21
CA VAL A 176 23.26 -8.34 -8.63
C VAL A 176 23.16 -6.82 -8.73
N HIS A 177 22.32 -6.21 -7.87
CA HIS A 177 22.06 -4.78 -7.86
C HIS A 177 22.62 -4.12 -6.59
N ALA A 178 23.45 -3.09 -6.76
CA ALA A 178 24.11 -2.38 -5.67
C ALA A 178 23.18 -1.46 -4.84
N ARG A 179 21.94 -1.24 -5.29
CA ARG A 179 20.95 -0.40 -4.60
C ARG A 179 19.70 -1.22 -4.31
N PRO A 180 19.02 -1.01 -3.17
CA PRO A 180 17.71 -1.61 -2.94
C PRO A 180 16.73 -1.08 -3.98
N PRO A 181 15.77 -1.91 -4.44
CA PRO A 181 14.80 -1.54 -5.46
C PRO A 181 13.80 -0.49 -4.97
N LEU A 182 13.57 -0.43 -3.65
CA LEU A 182 12.59 0.44 -3.01
C LEU A 182 13.18 1.18 -1.81
N ASP A 183 12.87 2.48 -1.72
CA ASP A 183 12.83 3.22 -0.47
C ASP A 183 11.40 3.12 0.07
N GLU A 184 11.19 2.41 1.19
CA GLU A 184 9.88 2.11 1.75
C GLU A 184 9.07 3.36 2.09
N GLY A 185 9.75 4.49 2.32
CA GLY A 185 9.10 5.79 2.54
C GLY A 185 8.42 6.38 1.31
N THR A 186 8.65 5.81 0.13
CA THR A 186 8.18 6.35 -1.17
C THR A 186 6.95 5.63 -1.73
N LEU A 187 6.61 4.45 -1.22
CA LEU A 187 5.47 3.66 -1.69
C LEU A 187 4.49 3.40 -0.54
N LYS A 188 3.28 3.96 -0.65
CA LYS A 188 2.16 3.54 0.20
C LYS A 188 1.99 2.02 0.15
N THR A 189 1.87 1.41 1.32
CA THR A 189 1.57 -0.02 1.47
C THR A 189 0.47 -0.21 2.50
N ASP A 190 -0.61 -0.89 2.11
CA ASP A 190 -1.74 -1.17 2.99
C ASP A 190 -1.62 -2.55 3.65
N PHE A 191 -1.07 -3.52 2.90
CA PHE A 191 -0.87 -4.87 3.38
C PHE A 191 0.49 -5.42 2.97
N VAL A 192 1.01 -6.34 3.78
CA VAL A 192 2.17 -7.18 3.50
C VAL A 192 1.75 -8.65 3.64
N LEU A 193 2.06 -9.45 2.61
CA LEU A 193 1.99 -10.90 2.64
C LEU A 193 3.40 -11.46 2.85
N LEU A 194 3.54 -12.40 3.78
CA LEU A 194 4.78 -13.12 4.06
C LEU A 194 4.57 -14.61 3.79
N THR A 195 5.35 -15.19 2.88
CA THR A 195 5.22 -16.60 2.50
C THR A 195 5.83 -17.53 3.53
N HIS A 196 6.98 -17.16 4.10
CA HIS A 196 7.69 -17.93 5.12
C HIS A 196 8.74 -17.09 5.86
N ASN A 197 9.28 -17.65 6.95
CA ASN A 197 10.19 -16.95 7.87
C ASN A 197 11.68 -17.18 7.57
N HIS A 198 12.09 -17.15 6.30
CA HIS A 198 13.49 -16.97 5.93
C HIS A 198 13.80 -15.49 5.70
N GLY A 199 15.05 -15.08 5.91
CA GLY A 199 15.42 -13.66 5.99
C GLY A 199 15.25 -12.87 4.68
N ASP A 200 15.17 -13.55 3.54
CA ASP A 200 14.89 -12.98 2.23
C ASP A 200 13.40 -12.92 1.86
N HIS A 201 12.53 -13.44 2.72
CA HIS A 201 11.07 -13.34 2.58
C HIS A 201 10.43 -12.58 3.76
N THR A 202 10.92 -12.81 4.99
CA THR A 202 10.61 -12.04 6.20
C THR A 202 11.80 -11.15 6.59
N CYS A 203 12.01 -10.08 5.82
CA CYS A 203 13.11 -9.16 6.05
C CYS A 203 12.79 -8.12 7.13
N LEU A 204 13.15 -8.38 8.38
CA LEU A 204 12.87 -7.45 9.50
C LEU A 204 13.35 -6.02 9.22
N GLU A 205 14.54 -5.87 8.64
CA GLU A 205 15.11 -4.56 8.29
C GLU A 205 14.18 -3.74 7.35
N SER A 206 13.56 -4.41 6.38
CA SER A 206 12.64 -3.78 5.42
C SER A 206 11.28 -3.55 6.05
N LEU A 207 10.78 -4.53 6.81
CA LEU A 207 9.47 -4.51 7.46
C LEU A 207 9.39 -3.44 8.55
N GLU A 208 10.45 -3.22 9.33
CA GLU A 208 10.55 -2.12 10.30
C GLU A 208 10.48 -0.75 9.63
N ARG A 209 11.22 -0.57 8.52
CA ARG A 209 11.21 0.67 7.74
C ARG A 209 9.86 0.92 7.09
N LEU A 210 9.21 -0.13 6.60
CA LEU A 210 7.86 -0.09 6.06
C LEU A 210 6.84 0.28 7.15
N ALA A 211 6.90 -0.33 8.33
CA ALA A 211 6.04 0.00 9.47
C ALA A 211 6.20 1.47 9.90
N ALA A 212 7.43 2.00 9.88
CA ALA A 212 7.70 3.39 10.19
C ALA A 212 7.13 4.35 9.14
N ALA A 213 7.18 3.98 7.86
CA ALA A 213 6.64 4.76 6.75
C ALA A 213 5.10 4.69 6.65
N CYS A 214 4.53 3.52 6.93
CA CYS A 214 3.11 3.19 6.81
C CYS A 214 2.57 2.65 8.14
N PRO A 215 2.23 3.50 9.14
CA PRO A 215 1.87 3.05 10.49
C PRO A 215 0.59 2.20 10.60
N ASP A 216 -0.23 2.20 9.54
CA ASP A 216 -1.49 1.45 9.47
C ASP A 216 -1.38 0.18 8.59
N VAL A 217 -0.17 -0.15 8.12
CA VAL A 217 0.08 -1.37 7.33
C VAL A 217 -0.27 -2.61 8.14
N ARG A 218 -0.86 -3.60 7.46
CA ARG A 218 -1.22 -4.89 8.05
C ARG A 218 -0.38 -6.03 7.49
N TYR A 219 -0.06 -7.00 8.32
CA TYR A 219 0.78 -8.13 7.98
C TYR A 219 -0.05 -9.41 8.02
N VAL A 220 0.14 -10.26 7.02
CA VAL A 220 -0.45 -11.59 6.93
C VAL A 220 0.67 -12.58 6.64
N GLY A 221 0.80 -13.63 7.44
CA GLY A 221 1.86 -14.62 7.23
C GLY A 221 1.77 -15.80 8.21
N PRO A 222 2.68 -16.78 8.08
CA PRO A 222 2.76 -17.91 8.98
C PRO A 222 3.14 -17.47 10.39
N VAL A 223 2.90 -18.34 11.36
CA VAL A 223 3.08 -18.03 12.79
C VAL A 223 4.51 -17.56 13.08
N GLU A 224 5.51 -18.18 12.47
CA GLU A 224 6.92 -17.89 12.65
C GLU A 224 7.28 -16.47 12.17
N SER A 225 6.77 -16.08 11.00
CA SER A 225 6.98 -14.73 10.46
C SER A 225 6.31 -13.68 11.35
N ILE A 226 5.07 -13.94 11.77
CA ILE A 226 4.32 -13.01 12.62
C ILE A 226 4.97 -12.89 14.01
N ASP A 227 5.46 -13.98 14.58
CA ASP A 227 6.17 -13.96 15.86
C ASP A 227 7.50 -13.20 15.77
N ALA A 228 8.26 -13.36 14.68
CA ALA A 228 9.46 -12.54 14.43
C ALA A 228 9.14 -11.04 14.41
N LEU A 229 8.02 -10.63 13.81
CA LEU A 229 7.60 -9.22 13.83
C LEU A 229 7.18 -8.74 15.23
N LYS A 230 6.52 -9.58 16.02
CA LYS A 230 6.17 -9.26 17.41
C LYS A 230 7.42 -9.07 18.26
N GLU A 231 8.41 -9.95 18.10
CA GLU A 231 9.69 -9.89 18.79
C GLU A 231 10.49 -8.65 18.42
N ALA A 232 10.42 -8.21 17.15
CA ALA A 232 10.95 -6.93 16.69
C ALA A 232 10.15 -5.70 17.19
N GLY A 233 9.03 -5.90 17.91
CA GLY A 233 8.24 -4.83 18.52
C GLY A 233 7.27 -4.13 17.58
N LEU A 234 6.94 -4.72 16.42
CA LEU A 234 5.91 -4.20 15.53
C LEU A 234 4.51 -4.36 16.16
N ASN A 235 3.57 -3.51 15.74
CA ASN A 235 2.24 -3.46 16.34
C ASN A 235 1.40 -4.70 16.01
N VAL A 236 1.16 -5.52 17.03
CA VAL A 236 0.41 -6.78 16.95
C VAL A 236 -1.04 -6.61 16.47
N GLY A 237 -1.65 -5.44 16.69
CA GLY A 237 -3.04 -5.17 16.30
C GLY A 237 -3.29 -5.16 14.78
N TYR A 238 -2.22 -5.24 13.99
CA TYR A 238 -2.25 -5.25 12.53
C TYR A 238 -1.74 -6.55 11.92
N MET A 239 -1.61 -7.63 12.71
CA MET A 239 -1.05 -8.90 12.27
C MET A 239 -2.12 -9.99 12.20
N THR A 240 -2.12 -10.79 11.13
CA THR A 240 -2.97 -11.96 10.94
C THR A 240 -2.09 -13.19 10.70
N VAL A 241 -2.18 -14.16 11.60
CA VAL A 241 -1.53 -15.47 11.43
C VAL A 241 -2.39 -16.33 10.52
N VAL A 242 -1.76 -17.00 9.56
CA VAL A 242 -2.42 -17.91 8.63
C VAL A 242 -1.60 -19.19 8.43
N THR A 243 -2.27 -20.28 8.08
CA THR A 243 -1.67 -21.52 7.57
C THR A 243 -2.40 -21.97 6.31
N ALA A 244 -1.95 -23.00 5.62
CA ALA A 244 -2.59 -23.45 4.38
C ALA A 244 -4.06 -23.86 4.61
N GLY A 245 -4.95 -23.45 3.70
CA GLY A 245 -6.41 -23.61 3.80
C GLY A 245 -7.12 -22.42 4.45
N ASP A 246 -6.39 -21.49 5.05
CA ASP A 246 -6.96 -20.26 5.59
C ASP A 246 -7.29 -19.24 4.49
N THR A 247 -7.99 -18.20 4.93
CA THR A 247 -8.26 -17.01 4.16
C THR A 247 -8.02 -15.77 5.01
N ALA A 248 -7.29 -14.80 4.48
CA ALA A 248 -7.17 -13.46 5.04
C ALA A 248 -7.95 -12.43 4.22
N GLU A 249 -8.78 -11.64 4.90
CA GLU A 249 -9.53 -10.52 4.30
C GLU A 249 -8.66 -9.25 4.28
N MET A 250 -8.49 -8.64 3.10
CA MET A 250 -7.52 -7.56 2.85
C MET A 250 -8.17 -6.34 2.18
N GLY A 251 -9.21 -5.81 2.82
CA GLY A 251 -9.96 -4.67 2.27
C GLY A 251 -10.76 -5.09 1.03
N SER A 252 -10.33 -4.64 -0.16
CA SER A 252 -10.93 -5.05 -1.43
C SER A 252 -10.25 -6.26 -2.07
N ALA A 253 -9.20 -6.78 -1.44
CA ALA A 253 -8.55 -8.03 -1.82
C ALA A 253 -8.78 -9.12 -0.78
N LYS A 254 -8.48 -10.36 -1.15
CA LYS A 254 -8.55 -11.54 -0.28
C LYS A 254 -7.39 -12.46 -0.61
N ALA A 255 -6.71 -13.01 0.39
CA ALA A 255 -5.61 -13.95 0.17
C ALA A 255 -5.99 -15.32 0.71
N HIS A 256 -5.97 -16.32 -0.17
CA HIS A 256 -6.12 -17.73 0.18
C HIS A 256 -4.73 -18.34 0.31
N THR A 257 -4.49 -19.09 1.38
CA THR A 257 -3.19 -19.70 1.66
C THR A 257 -3.16 -21.16 1.25
N VAL A 258 -2.04 -21.57 0.67
CA VAL A 258 -1.78 -22.95 0.23
C VAL A 258 -0.39 -23.37 0.68
N TRP A 259 -0.10 -24.67 0.67
CA TRP A 259 1.26 -25.13 0.93
C TRP A 259 2.16 -24.80 -0.26
N ALA A 260 3.36 -24.30 0.01
CA ALA A 260 4.50 -24.32 -0.92
C ALA A 260 5.40 -25.52 -0.61
N LYS A 261 5.68 -25.77 0.68
CA LYS A 261 6.27 -27.02 1.16
C LYS A 261 5.33 -27.63 2.22
N PRO A 262 4.95 -28.91 2.11
CA PRO A 262 4.12 -29.55 3.13
C PRO A 262 4.88 -29.66 4.46
N PRO A 263 4.21 -29.50 5.61
CA PRO A 263 4.87 -29.45 6.92
C PRO A 263 5.54 -30.77 7.33
N ALA A 264 5.12 -31.89 6.75
CA ALA A 264 5.72 -33.21 6.97
C ALA A 264 6.89 -33.52 6.02
N GLY A 265 7.23 -32.61 5.10
CA GLY A 265 8.10 -32.92 3.97
C GLY A 265 7.42 -33.89 2.99
N LEU A 266 8.23 -34.50 2.12
CA LEU A 266 7.83 -35.53 1.16
C LEU A 266 8.85 -36.68 1.23
N PRO A 267 8.71 -37.59 2.21
CA PRO A 267 9.66 -38.69 2.39
C PRO A 267 9.81 -39.60 1.16
N GLU A 268 8.74 -39.78 0.39
CA GLU A 268 8.72 -40.52 -0.87
C GLU A 268 9.68 -39.94 -1.93
N ASP A 269 9.93 -38.63 -1.88
CA ASP A 269 10.85 -37.91 -2.74
C ASP A 269 12.21 -37.69 -2.07
N GLY A 270 12.40 -38.19 -0.84
CA GLY A 270 13.60 -37.95 -0.03
C GLY A 270 13.69 -36.53 0.53
N ILE A 271 12.57 -35.83 0.69
CA ILE A 271 12.52 -34.42 1.12
C ILE A 271 12.09 -34.36 2.59
N ALA A 272 12.95 -33.78 3.42
CA ALA A 272 12.69 -33.61 4.83
C ALA A 272 11.61 -32.52 5.11
N PRO A 273 10.97 -32.55 6.29
CA PRO A 273 10.17 -31.43 6.76
C PRO A 273 10.93 -30.09 6.69
N PRO A 274 10.28 -28.98 6.27
CA PRO A 274 10.89 -27.67 6.32
C PRO A 274 11.09 -27.22 7.78
N ASP A 275 12.03 -26.30 8.00
CA ASP A 275 12.33 -25.70 9.30
C ASP A 275 11.25 -24.73 9.80
N VAL A 276 10.53 -24.12 8.87
CA VAL A 276 9.39 -23.22 9.10
C VAL A 276 8.26 -23.50 8.11
N GLN A 277 7.05 -23.05 8.41
CA GLN A 277 5.95 -23.13 7.42
C GLN A 277 6.27 -22.35 6.15
N HIS A 278 6.11 -23.01 4.99
CA HIS A 278 6.23 -22.40 3.67
C HIS A 278 4.87 -22.37 2.97
N LEU A 279 4.37 -21.16 2.74
CA LEU A 279 3.07 -20.93 2.12
C LEU A 279 3.21 -20.32 0.72
N GLY A 280 2.26 -20.67 -0.14
CA GLY A 280 1.90 -19.88 -1.30
C GLY A 280 0.59 -19.11 -1.05
N PHE A 281 0.30 -18.14 -1.91
CA PHE A 281 -0.94 -17.37 -1.85
C PHE A 281 -1.66 -17.34 -3.19
N VAL A 282 -2.98 -17.48 -3.19
CA VAL A 282 -3.83 -17.01 -4.28
C VAL A 282 -4.54 -15.76 -3.83
N VAL A 283 -4.17 -14.62 -4.40
CA VAL A 283 -4.70 -13.30 -4.04
C VAL A 283 -5.79 -12.90 -5.03
N GLU A 284 -7.01 -12.72 -4.54
CA GLU A 284 -8.13 -12.15 -5.28
C GLU A 284 -7.99 -10.63 -5.34
N MET A 285 -7.77 -10.10 -6.54
CA MET A 285 -7.63 -8.69 -6.88
C MET A 285 -8.84 -8.23 -7.71
N GLY A 286 -10.04 -8.41 -7.15
CA GLY A 286 -11.29 -8.29 -7.89
C GLY A 286 -11.56 -9.56 -8.72
N PRO A 287 -11.86 -9.46 -10.03
CA PRO A 287 -12.07 -10.66 -10.85
C PRO A 287 -10.78 -11.38 -11.25
N VAL A 288 -9.61 -10.76 -11.01
CA VAL A 288 -8.30 -11.36 -11.28
C VAL A 288 -7.78 -12.05 -10.03
N ARG A 289 -7.27 -13.27 -10.17
CA ARG A 289 -6.62 -14.05 -9.13
C ARG A 289 -5.16 -14.28 -9.49
N VAL A 290 -4.29 -13.93 -8.55
CA VAL A 290 -2.84 -13.98 -8.70
C VAL A 290 -2.30 -15.06 -7.78
N TYR A 291 -1.66 -16.09 -8.33
CA TYR A 291 -0.91 -17.07 -7.56
C TYR A 291 0.52 -16.60 -7.31
N ILE A 292 0.99 -16.75 -6.07
CA ILE A 292 2.35 -16.49 -5.62
C ILE A 292 2.82 -17.81 -5.02
N SER A 293 3.86 -18.41 -5.60
CA SER A 293 4.29 -19.76 -5.19
C SER A 293 4.90 -19.82 -3.79
N GLY A 294 5.42 -18.70 -3.27
CA GLY A 294 6.44 -18.76 -2.23
C GLY A 294 7.63 -19.54 -2.76
N ASP A 295 8.21 -20.38 -1.91
CA ASP A 295 9.31 -21.27 -2.29
C ASP A 295 8.81 -22.72 -2.29
N PRO A 296 8.24 -23.18 -3.41
CA PRO A 296 7.69 -24.52 -3.48
C PRO A 296 8.79 -25.57 -3.44
N VAL A 297 8.43 -26.75 -2.97
CA VAL A 297 9.30 -27.93 -3.07
C VAL A 297 9.60 -28.27 -4.53
N ASN A 298 10.81 -28.77 -4.84
CA ASN A 298 11.23 -29.05 -6.22
C ASN A 298 10.32 -30.02 -7.00
N THR A 299 9.68 -30.97 -6.31
CA THR A 299 8.75 -31.95 -6.89
C THR A 299 7.28 -31.47 -6.89
N PHE A 300 7.00 -30.19 -6.61
CA PHE A 300 5.62 -29.68 -6.46
C PHE A 300 4.68 -30.07 -7.62
N ALA A 301 5.19 -30.09 -8.85
CA ALA A 301 4.44 -30.46 -10.06
C ALA A 301 3.98 -31.94 -10.09
N ASP A 302 4.54 -32.79 -9.24
CA ASP A 302 4.27 -34.23 -9.19
C ASP A 302 3.19 -34.57 -8.15
N HIS A 303 2.79 -33.59 -7.33
CA HIS A 303 1.90 -33.79 -6.20
C HIS A 303 0.55 -33.10 -6.38
N GLU A 304 -0.45 -33.89 -6.76
CA GLU A 304 -1.83 -33.41 -6.98
C GLU A 304 -2.42 -32.75 -5.73
N PHE A 305 -2.05 -33.19 -4.51
CA PHE A 305 -2.55 -32.55 -3.29
C PHE A 305 -1.97 -31.14 -3.04
N LEU A 306 -0.84 -30.79 -3.68
CA LEU A 306 -0.28 -29.44 -3.69
C LEU A 306 -0.89 -28.60 -4.83
N LEU A 307 -1.12 -29.21 -5.98
CA LEU A 307 -1.72 -28.54 -7.15
C LEU A 307 -3.20 -28.23 -6.97
N ALA A 308 -4.01 -29.18 -6.49
CA ALA A 308 -5.47 -29.05 -6.44
C ALA A 308 -5.96 -27.82 -5.68
N PRO A 309 -5.45 -27.50 -4.46
CA PRO A 309 -5.91 -26.32 -3.73
C PRO A 309 -5.67 -25.01 -4.47
N VAL A 310 -4.58 -24.92 -5.24
CA VAL A 310 -4.28 -23.75 -6.07
C VAL A 310 -5.19 -23.73 -7.30
N ARG A 311 -5.31 -24.87 -7.99
CA ARG A 311 -6.07 -25.01 -9.24
C ARG A 311 -7.57 -24.75 -9.03
N ASP A 312 -8.14 -25.19 -7.92
CA ASP A 312 -9.55 -24.98 -7.57
C ASP A 312 -9.89 -23.50 -7.38
N LEU A 313 -8.90 -22.70 -6.95
CA LEU A 313 -9.01 -21.25 -6.84
C LEU A 313 -8.91 -20.55 -8.21
N ARG A 314 -8.50 -21.27 -9.27
CA ARG A 314 -8.45 -20.78 -10.67
C ARG A 314 -7.72 -19.44 -10.83
N PRO A 315 -6.47 -19.30 -10.38
CA PRO A 315 -5.64 -18.13 -10.69
C PRO A 315 -5.47 -17.98 -12.21
N GLN A 316 -5.44 -16.74 -12.70
CA GLN A 316 -5.15 -16.49 -14.13
C GLN A 316 -3.66 -16.26 -14.37
N ILE A 317 -2.96 -15.69 -13.38
CA ILE A 317 -1.54 -15.39 -13.44
C ILE A 317 -0.82 -16.00 -12.23
N GLY A 318 0.37 -16.56 -12.42
CA GLY A 318 1.20 -17.13 -11.36
C GLY A 318 2.63 -16.64 -11.38
N PHE A 319 3.16 -16.27 -10.21
CA PHE A 319 4.56 -15.95 -9.97
C PHE A 319 5.23 -17.18 -9.38
N LEU A 320 6.20 -17.73 -10.12
CA LEU A 320 6.74 -19.06 -9.89
C LEU A 320 8.24 -19.00 -9.57
N THR A 321 8.57 -19.24 -8.31
CA THR A 321 9.94 -19.49 -7.87
C THR A 321 10.47 -20.75 -8.57
N ASN A 322 11.67 -20.64 -9.10
CA ASN A 322 12.36 -21.71 -9.81
C ASN A 322 13.87 -21.40 -9.85
N HIS A 323 14.67 -22.40 -10.22
CA HIS A 323 16.09 -22.24 -10.48
C HIS A 323 16.52 -23.22 -11.57
N PRO A 324 17.55 -22.98 -12.40
CA PRO A 324 18.00 -23.97 -13.38
C PRO A 324 18.62 -25.24 -12.76
N ASP A 325 19.34 -25.10 -11.63
CA ASP A 325 20.19 -26.16 -11.08
C ASP A 325 20.22 -26.25 -9.53
N GLU A 326 19.45 -25.43 -8.80
CA GLU A 326 19.35 -25.52 -7.35
C GLU A 326 18.20 -26.45 -6.97
N GLY A 327 18.54 -27.66 -6.54
CA GLY A 327 17.58 -28.75 -6.33
C GLY A 327 16.57 -28.56 -5.20
N GLU A 328 16.63 -27.46 -4.45
CA GLU A 328 15.59 -27.11 -3.47
C GLU A 328 14.29 -26.65 -4.13
N PHE A 329 14.40 -25.97 -5.27
CA PHE A 329 13.29 -25.36 -5.99
C PHE A 329 12.94 -26.16 -7.25
N PRO A 330 11.74 -25.98 -7.83
CA PRO A 330 11.44 -26.57 -9.13
C PRO A 330 12.44 -26.07 -10.18
N PHE A 331 12.98 -27.01 -10.95
CA PHE A 331 13.73 -26.64 -12.16
C PHE A 331 12.82 -25.98 -13.19
N PHE A 332 13.39 -25.39 -14.25
CA PHE A 332 12.60 -24.72 -15.29
C PHE A 332 11.45 -25.57 -15.84
N GLU A 333 11.72 -26.84 -16.16
CA GLU A 333 10.68 -27.78 -16.60
C GLU A 333 9.62 -28.03 -15.52
N GLY A 334 10.03 -28.25 -14.26
CA GLY A 334 9.10 -28.44 -13.15
C GLY A 334 8.21 -27.21 -12.93
N SER A 335 8.79 -26.01 -12.95
CA SER A 335 8.08 -24.74 -12.86
C SER A 335 7.09 -24.53 -14.01
N ALA A 336 7.49 -24.83 -15.24
CA ALA A 336 6.60 -24.79 -16.40
C ALA A 336 5.44 -25.79 -16.29
N ARG A 337 5.71 -27.01 -15.80
CA ARG A 337 4.68 -28.01 -15.51
C ARG A 337 3.69 -27.54 -14.43
N ILE A 338 4.16 -26.83 -13.39
CA ILE A 338 3.25 -26.20 -12.40
C ILE A 338 2.32 -25.21 -13.12
N ALA A 339 2.87 -24.32 -13.94
CA ALA A 339 2.08 -23.31 -14.64
C ALA A 339 0.96 -23.91 -15.50
N ASP A 340 1.31 -24.94 -16.28
CA ASP A 340 0.38 -25.66 -17.15
C ASP A 340 -0.65 -26.46 -16.35
N SER A 341 -0.22 -27.20 -15.34
CA SER A 341 -1.08 -28.05 -14.50
C SER A 341 -2.11 -27.24 -13.70
N LEU A 342 -1.77 -26.00 -13.34
CA LEU A 342 -2.69 -25.07 -12.68
C LEU A 342 -3.68 -24.40 -13.64
N GLY A 343 -3.50 -24.56 -14.95
CA GLY A 343 -4.32 -23.90 -15.98
C GLY A 343 -4.13 -22.38 -15.99
N LEU A 344 -2.92 -21.89 -15.68
CA LEU A 344 -2.63 -20.47 -15.75
C LEU A 344 -2.77 -19.96 -17.19
N LYS A 345 -3.27 -18.74 -17.35
CA LYS A 345 -3.19 -18.03 -18.63
C LYS A 345 -1.82 -17.41 -18.84
N THR A 346 -1.19 -16.97 -17.74
CA THR A 346 0.08 -16.25 -17.78
C THR A 346 0.97 -16.73 -16.64
N ALA A 347 2.24 -16.98 -16.93
CA ALA A 347 3.24 -17.38 -15.95
C ALA A 347 4.37 -16.34 -15.88
N VAL A 348 4.82 -16.04 -14.67
CA VAL A 348 5.87 -15.06 -14.38
C VAL A 348 6.99 -15.78 -13.60
N PRO A 349 8.25 -15.75 -14.08
CA PRO A 349 9.36 -16.30 -13.30
C PRO A 349 9.67 -15.39 -12.10
N ALA A 350 10.11 -15.99 -10.99
CA ALA A 350 10.42 -15.31 -9.73
C ALA A 350 11.74 -15.80 -9.13
N HIS A 351 12.21 -15.16 -8.05
CA HIS A 351 13.38 -15.60 -7.27
C HIS A 351 14.73 -15.45 -7.99
N TYR A 352 14.82 -14.52 -8.94
CA TYR A 352 16.06 -14.13 -9.65
C TYR A 352 16.31 -12.62 -9.58
N SER A 353 17.40 -12.15 -10.19
CA SER A 353 17.81 -10.75 -10.23
C SER A 353 17.95 -10.13 -8.82
N CYS A 354 18.40 -10.92 -7.85
CA CYS A 354 18.68 -10.48 -6.49
C CYS A 354 20.06 -10.92 -6.04
N PHE A 355 20.27 -12.24 -5.91
CA PHE A 355 21.53 -12.83 -5.47
C PHE A 355 22.36 -13.28 -6.67
N VAL A 356 23.66 -13.00 -6.66
CA VAL A 356 24.57 -13.38 -7.76
C VAL A 356 24.59 -14.90 -7.96
N ALA A 357 24.56 -15.67 -6.88
CA ALA A 357 24.61 -17.13 -6.93
C ALA A 357 23.29 -17.80 -7.35
N ARG A 358 22.18 -17.04 -7.39
CA ARG A 358 20.84 -17.56 -7.71
C ARG A 358 20.17 -16.81 -8.88
N ASP A 359 20.96 -16.10 -9.68
CA ASP A 359 20.44 -15.38 -10.84
C ASP A 359 20.39 -16.29 -12.07
N TYR A 360 19.41 -16.06 -12.95
CA TYR A 360 19.23 -16.84 -14.17
C TYR A 360 18.58 -16.00 -15.27
N ASP A 361 18.67 -16.43 -16.54
CA ASP A 361 17.96 -15.77 -17.64
C ASP A 361 16.49 -16.23 -17.68
N PRO A 362 15.51 -15.35 -17.40
CA PRO A 362 14.09 -15.72 -17.42
C PRO A 362 13.59 -16.12 -18.81
N ARG A 363 14.33 -15.82 -19.89
CA ARG A 363 14.00 -16.28 -21.25
C ARG A 363 14.28 -17.76 -21.44
N GLU A 364 15.30 -18.31 -20.76
CA GLU A 364 15.58 -19.74 -20.78
C GLU A 364 14.47 -20.51 -20.06
N TRP A 365 14.02 -20.00 -18.91
CA TRP A 365 12.82 -20.52 -18.24
C TRP A 365 11.59 -20.47 -19.16
N ALA A 366 11.33 -19.33 -19.81
CA ALA A 366 10.15 -19.15 -20.66
C ALA A 366 10.11 -20.13 -21.84
N ALA A 367 11.27 -20.59 -22.33
CA ALA A 367 11.36 -21.59 -23.39
C ALA A 367 10.87 -22.99 -22.99
N HIS A 368 10.66 -23.25 -21.68
CA HIS A 368 10.12 -24.51 -21.17
C HIS A 368 8.59 -24.52 -21.08
N LEU A 369 7.91 -23.39 -21.28
CA LEU A 369 6.45 -23.35 -21.33
C LEU A 369 5.94 -24.06 -22.59
N PRO A 370 4.92 -24.93 -22.49
CA PRO A 370 4.44 -25.69 -23.64
C PRO A 370 3.73 -24.80 -24.66
N GLU A 371 3.80 -25.20 -25.93
CA GLU A 371 3.04 -24.54 -27.00
C GLU A 371 1.53 -24.63 -26.72
N GLY A 372 0.83 -23.49 -26.79
CA GLY A 372 -0.59 -23.41 -26.44
C GLY A 372 -0.88 -23.41 -24.94
N GLY A 373 0.15 -23.45 -24.09
CA GLY A 373 0.06 -23.31 -22.64
C GLY A 373 0.06 -21.85 -22.15
N PRO A 374 0.45 -21.62 -20.89
CA PRO A 374 0.51 -20.27 -20.31
C PRO A 374 1.47 -19.34 -21.06
N GLU A 375 1.08 -18.09 -21.26
CA GLU A 375 1.96 -17.07 -21.86
C GLU A 375 3.03 -16.60 -20.85
N PRO A 376 4.31 -16.53 -21.21
CA PRO A 376 5.33 -15.96 -20.34
C PRO A 376 5.16 -14.44 -20.23
N LEU A 377 5.16 -13.92 -19.01
CA LEU A 377 5.30 -12.49 -18.73
C LEU A 377 6.61 -12.23 -17.97
N ILE A 378 7.60 -11.69 -18.68
CA ILE A 378 8.88 -11.28 -18.09
C ILE A 378 8.81 -9.79 -17.76
N ILE A 379 8.73 -9.47 -16.47
CA ILE A 379 8.75 -8.10 -15.98
C ILE A 379 10.22 -7.71 -15.78
N PRO A 380 10.73 -6.60 -16.36
CA PRO A 380 12.10 -6.18 -16.08
C PRO A 380 12.29 -5.79 -14.62
N TYR A 381 13.52 -5.92 -14.11
CA TYR A 381 13.87 -5.57 -12.74
C TYR A 381 13.39 -4.15 -12.36
N ASN A 382 12.69 -4.05 -11.23
CA ASN A 382 12.15 -2.82 -10.67
C ASN A 382 11.24 -2.04 -11.62
N GLN A 383 10.44 -2.76 -12.43
CA GLN A 383 9.44 -2.19 -13.33
C GLN A 383 8.02 -2.60 -12.97
N SER A 384 7.07 -1.79 -13.46
CA SER A 384 5.64 -2.03 -13.29
C SER A 384 4.98 -2.47 -14.59
N THR A 385 3.92 -3.27 -14.48
CA THR A 385 3.01 -3.59 -15.58
C THR A 385 1.57 -3.64 -15.07
N VAL A 386 0.60 -3.67 -16.00
CA VAL A 386 -0.81 -3.91 -15.70
C VAL A 386 -1.22 -5.20 -16.39
N TYR A 387 -1.70 -6.16 -15.61
CA TYR A 387 -2.18 -7.43 -16.13
C TYR A 387 -3.71 -7.42 -16.25
N SER A 388 -4.21 -7.88 -17.39
CA SER A 388 -5.62 -8.09 -17.68
C SER A 388 -5.78 -9.47 -18.36
N PRO A 389 -6.60 -10.39 -17.81
CA PRO A 389 -6.71 -11.77 -18.30
C PRO A 389 -7.42 -11.97 -19.65
#